data_AF-A0ABC8SLT6-F1
#
_entry.id   AF-A0ABC8SLT6-F1
#
_cell.length_a   1.000
_cell.length_b   1.000
_cell.length_c   1.000
_cell.angle_alpha   90.00
_cell.angle_beta   90.00
_cell.angle_gamma   90.00
#
_symmetry.space_group_name_H-M   'P 1'
#
loop_
_entity.id
_entity.type
_entity.pdbx_description
1 polymer ?
#
loop_
_entity_poly.entity_id
_entity_poly.type
_entity_poly.pdbx_seq_one_letter_code
_entity_poly.pdbx_strand_id
1 'polypeptide(L)'
;MTSTSVPETGTQQGAAALLRRPSRSAATTTFSLEVFDNEVVPSSLQPISHILRVATEIQNERPRVAYLCRFYAFEKAHRLDPSSSGRGVRQFKTALLQRLERDNASSLASRVKKTDAREIESFYQQYYEHYVRALDKGEQADRAQLGKAYQTAGVLFEVLCAVNKTEKVEEVAPEKELSNVHFYEQIIAAAKDVQAKKEIYAPYNILPLDSAGASQSIMQLEENKAAVAALRNTRGLNWPASFEQQRQKAGELDLLDWLRAMFGFQACLDDRAVDAFMNKLFKNYKTWCKYLGRKHSLRLPQGQEEVQQRKILYMGLYLLIWGEAANVRFMPECLCYIFHNMAYELHGLLAGNVSIVTGENIKPSYGGDNESFLRKVITPIYRVIDREAKKSKNGKAPHSAWCNYDDLNEYFWSSDCFSLGWPMRDDGDFFKSTRDKTQGSTGKSYFVETRTFWHIFRSFDRLWTFFILALQAMVIIAWSDISLLDIFQRDVLYNLSSIFITAALLRFLQSMTFLPDSWNSTAQA
;
A
#
# COMPACT_ATOMS: atom_id res chain seq x y z
N MET A 1 66.51 -59.43 -16.44
CA MET A 1 65.68 -58.32 -15.94
C MET A 1 64.66 -58.02 -17.03
N THR A 2 63.52 -58.68 -16.87
CA THR A 2 62.44 -59.03 -17.80
C THR A 2 61.32 -57.99 -17.69
N SER A 3 60.88 -57.35 -18.77
CA SER A 3 59.94 -57.75 -19.83
C SER A 3 58.49 -57.32 -19.57
N THR A 4 57.99 -56.54 -20.53
CA THR A 4 56.63 -56.06 -20.86
C THR A 4 55.45 -57.00 -20.63
N SER A 5 54.28 -56.46 -20.24
CA SER A 5 52.96 -56.67 -20.90
C SER A 5 51.78 -56.10 -20.09
N VAL A 6 50.85 -55.42 -20.76
CA VAL A 6 49.42 -55.20 -20.41
C VAL A 6 48.67 -56.52 -20.77
N PRO A 7 47.64 -57.08 -20.06
CA PRO A 7 46.27 -56.49 -20.00
C PRO A 7 45.29 -56.96 -18.86
N GLU A 8 44.09 -56.36 -18.88
CA GLU A 8 42.72 -56.91 -18.66
C GLU A 8 42.22 -57.58 -17.34
N THR A 9 40.95 -57.21 -17.04
CA THR A 9 39.86 -57.98 -16.39
C THR A 9 39.78 -58.20 -14.86
N GLY A 10 38.69 -57.70 -14.27
CA GLY A 10 37.61 -58.56 -13.74
C GLY A 10 37.70 -59.14 -12.33
N THR A 11 37.01 -58.47 -11.38
CA THR A 11 36.17 -59.01 -10.28
C THR A 11 36.71 -60.01 -9.24
N GLN A 12 36.66 -59.61 -7.96
CA GLN A 12 36.14 -60.39 -6.80
C GLN A 12 35.92 -59.43 -5.60
N GLN A 13 34.67 -59.08 -5.30
CA GLN A 13 33.82 -59.62 -4.22
C GLN A 13 34.28 -59.30 -2.78
N GLY A 14 33.63 -58.29 -2.20
CA GLY A 14 33.54 -58.06 -0.75
C GLY A 14 32.18 -57.42 -0.45
N ALA A 15 31.30 -58.16 0.22
CA ALA A 15 29.96 -57.74 0.59
C ALA A 15 30.01 -56.51 1.51
N ALA A 16 29.54 -55.36 1.04
CA ALA A 16 29.42 -54.13 1.81
C ALA A 16 27.94 -53.86 2.12
N ALA A 17 27.62 -53.94 3.42
CA ALA A 17 26.33 -53.64 3.99
C ALA A 17 25.84 -52.24 3.61
N LEU A 18 24.52 -52.14 3.39
CA LEU A 18 23.75 -50.92 3.16
C LEU A 18 24.01 -49.86 4.24
N LEU A 19 24.94 -48.93 3.99
CA LEU A 19 25.05 -47.68 4.75
C LEU A 19 24.25 -46.59 4.05
N ARG A 20 22.99 -46.51 4.47
CA ARG A 20 22.10 -45.36 4.25
C ARG A 20 22.79 -44.12 4.81
N ARG A 21 23.19 -43.21 3.91
CA ARG A 21 23.83 -41.93 4.22
C ARG A 21 22.97 -41.16 5.24
N PRO A 22 23.50 -40.80 6.42
CA PRO A 22 22.71 -40.18 7.47
C PRO A 22 22.32 -38.75 7.09
N SER A 23 21.04 -38.44 7.34
CA SER A 23 20.49 -37.08 7.31
C SER A 23 21.33 -36.19 8.22
N ARG A 24 21.77 -35.04 7.70
CA ARG A 24 22.51 -34.04 8.47
C ARG A 24 21.69 -33.63 9.70
N SER A 25 22.14 -34.16 10.83
CA SER A 25 22.18 -33.59 12.17
C SER A 25 21.42 -32.28 12.36
N ALA A 26 20.39 -32.36 13.20
CA ALA A 26 19.90 -31.25 13.99
C ALA A 26 21.08 -30.60 14.73
N ALA A 27 21.57 -29.49 14.19
CA ALA A 27 22.38 -28.57 14.95
C ALA A 27 21.43 -27.85 15.89
N THR A 28 21.45 -28.28 17.15
CA THR A 28 20.99 -27.50 18.29
C THR A 28 21.77 -26.18 18.28
N THR A 29 21.28 -25.19 17.55
CA THR A 29 21.72 -23.81 17.73
C THR A 29 21.30 -23.43 19.14
N THR A 30 22.30 -23.31 20.00
CA THR A 30 22.23 -22.63 21.29
C THR A 30 21.46 -21.33 21.09
N PHE A 31 20.18 -21.37 21.44
CA PHE A 31 19.29 -20.24 21.49
C PHE A 31 19.83 -19.34 22.61
N SER A 32 20.59 -18.30 22.27
CA SER A 32 20.92 -17.26 23.23
C SER A 32 19.62 -16.68 23.76
N LEU A 33 19.39 -16.88 25.07
CA LEU A 33 18.20 -16.47 25.81
C LEU A 33 18.05 -14.94 25.95
N GLU A 34 18.91 -14.16 25.29
CA GLU A 34 19.03 -12.70 25.44
C GLU A 34 18.39 -11.90 24.29
N VAL A 35 17.63 -12.55 23.39
CA VAL A 35 17.05 -11.91 22.17
C VAL A 35 15.64 -11.31 22.41
N PHE A 36 15.19 -11.19 23.66
CA PHE A 36 13.79 -10.86 23.99
C PHE A 36 13.52 -9.42 24.49
N ASP A 37 14.38 -8.44 24.17
CA ASP A 37 14.23 -7.09 24.73
C ASP A 37 13.43 -6.06 23.88
N ASN A 38 12.74 -6.44 22.79
CA ASN A 38 12.04 -5.47 21.94
C ASN A 38 10.52 -5.71 21.79
N GLU A 39 9.76 -5.03 22.66
CA GLU A 39 8.29 -4.98 22.78
C GLU A 39 7.60 -4.31 21.57
N VAL A 40 7.42 -5.03 20.47
CA VAL A 40 6.47 -4.63 19.41
C VAL A 40 5.06 -5.05 19.83
N VAL A 41 4.15 -4.07 19.97
CA VAL A 41 2.76 -4.32 20.34
C VAL A 41 2.03 -5.03 19.19
N PRO A 42 1.44 -6.22 19.40
CA PRO A 42 0.66 -6.94 18.38
C PRO A 42 -0.48 -6.11 17.78
N SER A 43 -0.92 -6.41 16.55
CA SER A 43 -1.98 -5.63 15.88
C SER A 43 -3.31 -5.63 16.65
N SER A 44 -3.67 -6.77 17.25
CA SER A 44 -4.85 -6.89 18.12
C SER A 44 -4.77 -6.07 19.41
N LEU A 45 -3.57 -5.61 19.76
CA LEU A 45 -3.29 -4.81 20.96
C LEU A 45 -2.90 -3.36 20.63
N GLN A 46 -3.09 -2.88 19.41
CA GLN A 46 -2.80 -1.47 19.07
C GLN A 46 -3.39 -0.43 20.04
N PRO A 47 -4.58 -0.63 20.64
CA PRO A 47 -5.13 0.31 21.62
C PRO A 47 -4.27 0.50 22.90
N ILE A 48 -3.25 -0.31 23.18
CA ILE A 48 -2.34 -0.09 24.32
C ILE A 48 -1.01 0.59 23.94
N SER A 49 -0.73 0.74 22.64
CA SER A 49 0.55 1.26 22.14
C SER A 49 0.86 2.68 22.65
N HIS A 50 -0.13 3.56 22.65
CA HIS A 50 0.01 4.94 23.11
C HIS A 50 0.26 5.01 24.62
N ILE A 51 -0.27 4.08 25.41
CA ILE A 51 -0.05 4.00 26.86
C ILE A 51 1.41 3.63 27.15
N LEU A 52 1.97 2.66 26.42
CA LEU A 52 3.37 2.25 26.57
C LEU A 52 4.35 3.32 26.09
N ARG A 53 3.98 4.09 25.05
CA ARG A 53 4.75 5.26 24.62
C ARG A 53 4.83 6.30 25.73
N VAL A 54 3.68 6.69 26.30
CA VAL A 54 3.63 7.63 27.44
C VAL A 54 4.45 7.11 28.62
N ALA A 55 4.33 5.81 28.96
CA ALA A 55 5.11 5.21 30.04
C ALA A 55 6.63 5.32 29.82
N THR A 56 7.08 5.21 28.57
CA THR A 56 8.50 5.31 28.21
C THR A 56 8.98 6.76 28.29
N GLU A 57 8.16 7.72 27.87
CA GLU A 57 8.50 9.15 27.92
C GLU A 57 8.67 9.64 29.35
N ILE A 58 7.75 9.28 30.25
CA ILE A 58 7.77 9.74 31.65
C ILE A 58 8.70 8.91 32.55
N GLN A 59 9.31 7.83 32.04
CA GLN A 59 10.10 6.88 32.83
C GLN A 59 11.23 7.56 33.61
N ASN A 60 11.93 8.51 32.98
CA ASN A 60 13.06 9.20 33.59
C ASN A 60 12.62 10.26 34.62
N GLU A 61 11.44 10.87 34.41
CA GLU A 61 10.90 11.90 35.31
C GLU A 61 10.19 11.31 36.53
N ARG A 62 9.36 10.28 36.31
CA ARG A 62 8.56 9.60 37.33
C ARG A 62 8.52 8.08 37.07
N PRO A 63 9.53 7.32 37.55
CA PRO A 63 9.62 5.89 37.31
C PRO A 63 8.42 5.10 37.86
N ARG A 64 7.88 5.49 39.04
CA ARG A 64 6.69 4.83 39.61
C ARG A 64 5.43 5.04 38.75
N VAL A 65 5.23 6.24 38.21
CA VAL A 65 4.06 6.49 37.34
C VAL A 65 4.20 5.74 36.02
N ALA A 66 5.40 5.68 35.44
CA ALA A 66 5.68 4.85 34.26
C ALA A 66 5.36 3.37 34.51
N TYR A 67 5.73 2.85 35.68
CA TYR A 67 5.36 1.49 36.09
C TYR A 67 3.84 1.28 36.12
N LEU A 68 3.09 2.22 36.72
CA LEU A 68 1.62 2.16 36.77
C LEU A 68 0.99 2.21 35.37
N CYS A 69 1.53 3.01 34.45
CA CYS A 69 1.08 3.03 33.06
C CYS A 69 1.32 1.68 32.36
N ARG A 70 2.47 1.04 32.56
CA ARG A 70 2.76 -0.31 32.00
C ARG A 70 1.86 -1.38 32.61
N PHE A 71 1.60 -1.30 33.91
CA PHE A 71 0.70 -2.23 34.59
C PHE A 71 -0.73 -2.11 34.04
N TYR A 72 -1.22 -0.88 33.90
CA TYR A 72 -2.52 -0.62 33.27
C TYR A 72 -2.57 -1.11 31.81
N ALA A 73 -1.50 -0.92 31.03
CA ALA A 73 -1.42 -1.44 29.67
C ALA A 73 -1.48 -2.98 29.64
N PHE A 74 -0.83 -3.67 30.59
CA PHE A 74 -0.90 -5.12 30.75
C PHE A 74 -2.33 -5.59 31.06
N GLU A 75 -3.01 -4.95 32.03
CA GLU A 75 -4.41 -5.27 32.33
C GLU A 75 -5.33 -5.03 31.13
N LYS A 76 -5.16 -3.89 30.44
CA LYS A 76 -5.93 -3.55 29.25
C LYS A 76 -5.69 -4.56 28.13
N ALA A 77 -4.45 -5.03 27.94
CA ALA A 77 -4.15 -6.12 27.02
C ALA A 77 -4.82 -7.44 27.42
N HIS A 78 -4.89 -7.75 28.73
CA HIS A 78 -5.60 -8.93 29.21
C HIS A 78 -7.10 -8.86 28.91
N ARG A 79 -7.73 -7.69 29.11
CA ARG A 79 -9.15 -7.46 28.77
C ARG A 79 -9.42 -7.54 27.27
N LEU A 80 -8.50 -7.06 26.43
CA LEU A 80 -8.66 -7.06 24.96
C LEU A 80 -8.57 -8.46 24.35
N ASP A 81 -7.74 -9.36 24.90
CA ASP A 81 -7.62 -10.75 24.42
C ASP A 81 -7.39 -11.70 25.59
N PRO A 82 -8.42 -12.06 26.37
CA PRO A 82 -8.26 -12.91 27.56
C PRO A 82 -7.61 -14.26 27.23
N SER A 83 -7.93 -14.81 26.07
CA SER A 83 -7.41 -16.10 25.59
C SER A 83 -5.97 -16.06 25.04
N SER A 84 -5.42 -14.86 24.82
CA SER A 84 -4.13 -14.65 24.13
C SER A 84 -4.05 -15.35 22.77
N SER A 85 -5.15 -15.35 22.03
CA SER A 85 -5.32 -16.04 20.74
C SER A 85 -4.69 -15.29 19.57
N GLY A 86 -4.48 -13.97 19.70
CA GLY A 86 -3.84 -13.16 18.67
C GLY A 86 -2.37 -13.54 18.45
N ARG A 87 -1.91 -13.44 17.20
CA ARG A 87 -0.51 -13.73 16.83
C ARG A 87 0.44 -12.86 17.66
N GLY A 88 1.36 -13.50 18.40
CA GLY A 88 2.35 -12.81 19.23
C GLY A 88 1.82 -12.24 20.56
N VAL A 89 0.50 -12.28 20.81
CA VAL A 89 -0.11 -11.71 22.04
C VAL A 89 0.40 -12.37 23.30
N ARG A 90 0.48 -13.71 23.31
CA ARG A 90 0.98 -14.44 24.48
C ARG A 90 2.43 -14.08 24.81
N GLN A 91 3.29 -14.07 23.78
CA GLN A 91 4.71 -13.71 23.93
C GLN A 91 4.86 -12.28 24.45
N PHE A 92 4.11 -11.35 23.87
CA PHE A 92 4.10 -9.95 24.28
C PHE A 92 3.65 -9.78 25.75
N LYS A 93 2.53 -10.39 26.15
CA LYS A 93 2.03 -10.31 27.53
C LYS A 93 3.02 -10.90 28.52
N THR A 94 3.63 -12.05 28.19
CA THR A 94 4.65 -12.67 29.05
C THR A 94 5.86 -11.76 29.21
N ALA A 95 6.37 -11.16 28.12
CA ALA A 95 7.50 -10.23 28.19
C ALA A 95 7.17 -8.97 29.01
N LEU A 96 5.99 -8.37 28.78
CA LEU A 96 5.55 -7.19 29.53
C LEU A 96 5.40 -7.50 31.03
N LEU A 97 4.90 -8.69 31.38
CA LEU A 97 4.81 -9.14 32.77
C LEU A 97 6.20 -9.29 33.41
N GLN A 98 7.14 -9.94 32.73
CA GLN A 98 8.52 -10.10 33.22
C GLN A 98 9.20 -8.75 33.45
N ARG A 99 8.94 -7.78 32.57
CA ARG A 99 9.45 -6.40 32.75
C ARG A 99 8.81 -5.72 33.97
N LEU A 100 7.51 -5.87 34.17
CA LEU A 100 6.84 -5.34 35.35
C LEU A 100 7.44 -5.94 36.63
N GLU A 101 7.67 -7.25 36.67
CA GLU A 101 8.31 -7.90 37.82
C GLU A 101 9.71 -7.34 38.10
N ARG A 102 10.51 -7.09 37.06
CA ARG A 102 11.85 -6.51 37.17
C ARG A 102 11.84 -5.05 37.64
N ASP A 103 10.94 -4.24 37.10
CA ASP A 103 10.87 -2.79 37.34
C ASP A 103 10.11 -2.43 38.63
N ASN A 104 9.38 -3.37 39.25
CA ASN A 104 8.53 -3.06 40.41
C ASN A 104 9.34 -2.57 41.62
N ALA A 105 10.41 -3.27 42.01
CA ALA A 105 11.18 -2.93 43.21
C ALA A 105 11.91 -1.57 43.06
N SER A 106 12.55 -1.35 41.92
CA SER A 106 13.26 -0.11 41.63
C SER A 106 12.31 1.09 41.49
N SER A 107 11.17 0.91 40.84
CA SER A 107 10.16 1.96 40.73
C SER A 107 9.51 2.29 42.08
N LEU A 108 9.26 1.29 42.93
CA LEU A 108 8.68 1.49 44.25
C LEU A 108 9.64 2.26 45.17
N ALA A 109 10.94 1.96 45.11
CA ALA A 109 11.96 2.70 45.86
C ALA A 109 12.04 4.19 45.46
N SER A 110 11.73 4.51 44.20
CA SER A 110 11.68 5.89 43.69
C SER A 110 10.39 6.65 44.01
N ARG A 111 9.41 6.01 44.66
CA ARG A 111 8.09 6.60 44.93
C ARG A 111 8.20 7.72 45.97
N VAL A 112 7.54 8.84 45.71
CA VAL A 112 7.57 10.03 46.57
C VAL A 112 6.38 10.07 47.53
N LYS A 113 5.22 9.59 47.09
CA LYS A 113 3.97 9.57 47.86
C LYS A 113 3.73 8.24 48.57
N LYS A 114 2.80 8.25 49.54
CA LYS A 114 2.49 7.09 50.38
C LYS A 114 1.81 5.94 49.62
N THR A 115 0.92 6.27 48.68
CA THR A 115 0.20 5.27 47.86
C THR A 115 0.43 5.55 46.38
N ASP A 116 0.13 4.56 45.55
CA ASP A 116 0.27 4.68 44.11
C ASP A 116 -0.77 5.64 43.52
N ALA A 117 -2.00 5.65 44.05
CA ALA A 117 -2.99 6.65 43.68
C ALA A 117 -2.50 8.08 43.94
N ARG A 118 -1.93 8.34 45.13
CA ARG A 118 -1.42 9.68 45.45
C ARG A 118 -0.21 10.08 44.60
N GLU A 119 0.63 9.13 44.20
CA GLU A 119 1.76 9.39 43.30
C GLU A 119 1.27 9.87 41.93
N ILE A 120 0.34 9.14 41.31
CA ILE A 120 -0.18 9.50 39.99
C ILE A 120 -1.11 10.73 40.05
N GLU A 121 -1.87 10.94 41.12
CA GLU A 121 -2.63 12.18 41.35
C GLU A 121 -1.71 13.41 41.37
N SER A 122 -0.63 13.34 42.15
CA SER A 122 0.33 14.43 42.28
C SER A 122 1.04 14.71 40.96
N PHE A 123 1.40 13.67 40.20
CA PHE A 123 2.07 13.85 38.91
C PHE A 123 1.10 14.39 37.85
N TYR A 124 -0.14 13.91 37.80
CA TYR A 124 -1.15 14.40 36.86
C TYR A 124 -1.38 15.90 37.02
N GLN A 125 -1.50 16.39 38.25
CA GLN A 125 -1.68 17.81 38.52
C GLN A 125 -0.46 18.64 38.10
N GLN A 126 0.75 18.18 38.45
CA GLN A 126 1.99 18.84 38.03
C GLN A 126 2.08 18.90 36.50
N TYR A 127 1.80 17.79 35.84
CA TYR A 127 1.85 17.69 34.39
C TYR A 127 0.84 18.63 33.72
N TYR A 128 -0.40 18.65 34.23
CA TYR A 128 -1.45 19.51 33.68
C TYR A 128 -1.14 21.01 33.86
N GLU A 129 -0.63 21.43 35.01
CA GLU A 129 -0.27 22.84 35.22
C GLU A 129 0.93 23.27 34.37
N HIS A 130 2.00 22.46 34.35
CA HIS A 130 3.26 22.80 33.70
C HIS A 130 3.28 22.61 32.18
N TYR A 131 2.51 21.64 31.65
CA TYR A 131 2.52 21.34 30.22
C TYR A 131 1.21 21.66 29.54
N VAL A 132 0.06 21.47 30.18
CA VAL A 132 -1.22 21.79 29.53
C VAL A 132 -1.56 23.27 29.67
N ARG A 133 -1.66 23.79 30.90
CA ARG A 133 -2.02 25.20 31.14
C ARG A 133 -0.94 26.18 30.75
N ALA A 134 0.33 25.85 30.97
CA ALA A 134 1.44 26.75 30.60
C ALA A 134 1.56 26.90 29.08
N LEU A 135 1.42 25.79 28.33
CA LEU A 135 1.44 25.85 26.86
C LEU A 135 0.17 26.51 26.30
N ASP A 136 -1.01 26.27 26.88
CA ASP A 136 -2.29 26.89 26.45
C ASP A 136 -2.32 28.43 26.64
N LYS A 137 -1.50 28.98 27.54
CA LYS A 137 -1.36 30.43 27.78
C LYS A 137 -0.25 31.11 26.95
N GLY A 138 0.56 30.36 26.23
CA GLY A 138 1.65 30.92 25.42
C GLY A 138 1.11 31.55 24.13
N GLU A 139 1.52 32.79 23.82
CA GLU A 139 1.16 33.49 22.57
C GLU A 139 1.59 32.74 21.28
N GLN A 140 2.49 31.74 21.41
CA GLN A 140 3.03 30.90 20.34
C GLN A 140 3.14 29.43 20.78
N ALA A 141 2.06 28.85 21.29
CA ALA A 141 2.06 27.43 21.65
C ALA A 141 2.30 26.55 20.40
N ASP A 142 3.38 25.77 20.39
CA ASP A 142 3.61 24.74 19.38
C ASP A 142 2.51 23.68 19.49
N ARG A 143 1.57 23.70 18.53
CA ARG A 143 0.40 22.81 18.49
C ARG A 143 0.79 21.33 18.59
N ALA A 144 1.94 20.94 18.03
CA ALA A 144 2.39 19.55 18.11
C ALA A 144 2.74 19.17 19.56
N GLN A 145 3.38 20.08 20.29
CA GLN A 145 3.69 19.91 21.70
C GLN A 145 2.41 19.92 22.56
N LEU A 146 1.47 20.81 22.26
CA LEU A 146 0.19 20.89 22.98
C LEU A 146 -0.69 19.65 22.74
N GLY A 147 -0.77 19.17 21.49
CA GLY A 147 -1.46 17.92 21.16
C GLY A 147 -0.83 16.71 21.84
N LYS A 148 0.50 16.63 21.86
CA LYS A 148 1.22 15.61 22.64
C LYS A 148 0.90 15.72 24.13
N ALA A 149 0.88 16.93 24.70
CA ALA A 149 0.57 17.16 26.11
C ALA A 149 -0.85 16.67 26.47
N TYR A 150 -1.86 17.00 25.65
CA TYR A 150 -3.22 16.52 25.84
C TYR A 150 -3.36 14.99 25.69
N GLN A 151 -2.62 14.37 24.76
CA GLN A 151 -2.61 12.91 24.62
C GLN A 151 -2.02 12.23 25.87
N THR A 152 -0.88 12.71 26.36
CA THR A 152 -0.24 12.21 27.57
C THR A 152 -1.12 12.41 28.80
N ALA A 153 -1.72 13.60 28.96
CA ALA A 153 -2.64 13.88 30.06
C ALA A 153 -3.86 12.94 30.03
N GLY A 154 -4.42 12.65 28.85
CA GLY A 154 -5.52 11.70 28.70
C GLY A 154 -5.15 10.29 29.19
N VAL A 155 -3.96 9.80 28.83
CA VAL A 155 -3.46 8.49 29.33
C VAL A 155 -3.27 8.51 30.84
N LEU A 156 -2.64 9.54 31.38
CA LEU A 156 -2.42 9.65 32.83
C LEU A 156 -3.75 9.66 33.60
N PHE A 157 -4.78 10.31 33.07
CA PHE A 157 -6.11 10.31 33.68
C PHE A 157 -6.79 8.94 33.61
N GLU A 158 -6.67 8.21 32.49
CA GLU A 158 -7.17 6.83 32.38
C GLU A 158 -6.52 5.90 33.42
N VAL A 159 -5.20 6.00 33.58
CA VAL A 159 -4.43 5.20 34.55
C VAL A 159 -4.79 5.60 35.98
N LEU A 160 -4.89 6.91 36.28
CA LEU A 160 -5.35 7.42 37.56
C LEU A 160 -6.71 6.84 37.95
N CYS A 161 -7.65 6.83 37.02
CA CYS A 161 -8.98 6.25 37.24
C CYS A 161 -8.93 4.74 37.52
N ALA A 162 -8.00 4.01 36.91
CA ALA A 162 -7.83 2.58 37.14
C ALA A 162 -7.23 2.29 38.52
N VAL A 163 -6.15 2.99 38.89
CA VAL A 163 -5.48 2.84 40.19
C VAL A 163 -6.42 3.20 41.35
N ASN A 164 -7.23 4.25 41.19
CA ASN A 164 -8.24 4.64 42.18
C ASN A 164 -9.39 3.63 42.30
N LYS A 165 -9.66 2.81 41.27
CA LYS A 165 -10.65 1.73 41.36
C LYS A 165 -10.09 0.53 42.11
N THR A 166 -8.82 0.19 41.92
CA THR A 166 -8.17 -0.92 42.62
C THR A 166 -7.97 -0.63 44.11
N GLU A 167 -7.51 0.58 44.48
CA GLU A 167 -7.31 0.94 45.90
C GLU A 167 -8.63 1.02 46.69
N LYS A 168 -9.72 1.47 46.06
CA LYS A 168 -11.07 1.49 46.69
C LYS A 168 -11.66 0.10 46.97
N VAL A 169 -11.14 -0.94 46.33
CA VAL A 169 -11.55 -2.33 46.59
C VAL A 169 -10.76 -2.92 47.77
N GLU A 170 -9.58 -2.40 48.08
CA GLU A 170 -8.71 -2.86 49.17
C GLU A 170 -8.93 -2.09 50.49
N GLU A 171 -9.35 -0.82 50.45
CA GLU A 171 -9.65 -0.03 51.67
C GLU A 171 -11.14 -0.04 52.04
N VAL A 172 -11.51 -0.92 52.97
CA VAL A 172 -12.79 -0.86 53.72
C VAL A 172 -12.57 -0.05 55.01
N ALA A 173 -12.39 1.28 54.92
CA ALA A 173 -12.50 2.16 56.09
C ALA A 173 -12.90 3.60 55.69
N PRO A 174 -13.77 4.27 56.47
CA PRO A 174 -14.39 5.53 56.06
C PRO A 174 -13.70 6.74 56.71
N GLU A 175 -12.65 7.28 56.09
CA GLU A 175 -12.18 8.64 56.40
C GLU A 175 -11.86 9.40 55.12
N LYS A 176 -12.91 9.83 54.41
CA LYS A 176 -12.79 10.87 53.38
C LYS A 176 -12.79 12.23 54.07
N GLU A 177 -11.60 12.69 54.46
CA GLU A 177 -11.41 14.08 54.90
C GLU A 177 -11.85 15.07 53.80
N LEU A 178 -12.65 16.03 54.22
CA LEU A 178 -13.28 17.12 53.45
C LEU A 178 -12.28 17.97 52.62
N SER A 179 -10.99 17.94 52.97
CA SER A 179 -9.89 18.58 52.24
C SER A 179 -9.56 17.94 50.88
N ASN A 180 -9.93 16.67 50.68
CA ASN A 180 -9.72 15.96 49.41
C ASN A 180 -10.76 16.29 48.33
N VAL A 181 -11.93 16.82 48.71
CA VAL A 181 -13.04 17.06 47.76
C VAL A 181 -12.67 18.12 46.73
N HIS A 182 -12.11 19.25 47.19
CA HIS A 182 -11.66 20.33 46.30
C HIS A 182 -10.53 19.87 45.36
N PHE A 183 -9.64 19.01 45.85
CA PHE A 183 -8.55 18.45 45.06
C PHE A 183 -9.07 17.52 43.96
N TYR A 184 -10.01 16.62 44.28
CA TYR A 184 -10.68 15.78 43.28
C TYR A 184 -11.49 16.59 42.26
N GLU A 185 -12.12 17.68 42.69
CA GLU A 185 -12.88 18.57 41.81
C GLU A 185 -11.97 19.24 40.76
N GLN A 186 -10.78 19.69 41.16
CA GLN A 186 -9.78 20.23 40.22
C GLN A 186 -9.33 19.18 39.19
N ILE A 187 -9.09 17.94 39.62
CA ILE A 187 -8.70 16.84 38.73
C ILE A 187 -9.82 16.54 37.73
N ILE A 188 -11.08 16.49 38.17
CA ILE A 188 -12.24 16.25 37.30
C ILE A 188 -12.41 17.41 36.31
N ALA A 189 -12.23 18.66 36.74
CA ALA A 189 -12.28 19.81 35.86
C ALA A 189 -11.18 19.76 34.80
N ALA A 190 -9.94 19.45 35.19
CA ALA A 190 -8.82 19.26 34.27
C ALA A 190 -9.09 18.12 33.28
N ALA A 191 -9.65 17.00 33.74
CA ALA A 191 -9.99 15.87 32.88
C ALA A 191 -11.08 16.21 31.85
N LYS A 192 -12.10 17.00 32.24
CA LYS A 192 -13.11 17.50 31.31
C LYS A 192 -12.51 18.40 30.23
N ASP A 193 -11.58 19.28 30.62
CA ASP A 193 -10.84 20.12 29.67
C ASP A 193 -9.99 19.27 28.72
N VAL A 194 -9.23 18.31 29.24
CA VAL A 194 -8.43 17.38 28.43
C VAL A 194 -9.32 16.65 27.43
N GLN A 195 -10.46 16.11 27.87
CA GLN A 195 -11.37 15.37 27.01
C GLN A 195 -11.95 16.24 25.90
N ALA A 196 -12.37 17.48 26.22
CA ALA A 196 -12.91 18.41 25.24
C ALA A 196 -11.86 18.85 24.20
N LYS A 197 -10.62 19.08 24.63
CA LYS A 197 -9.55 19.59 23.75
C LYS A 197 -8.75 18.49 23.05
N LYS A 198 -8.82 17.23 23.50
CA LYS A 198 -8.16 16.08 22.86
C LYS A 198 -8.64 15.88 21.42
N GLU A 199 -9.91 16.15 21.13
CA GLU A 199 -10.47 16.10 19.78
C GLU A 199 -10.00 17.28 18.91
N ILE A 200 -9.84 18.47 19.51
CA ILE A 200 -9.39 19.70 18.84
C ILE A 200 -7.90 19.61 18.44
N TYR A 201 -7.07 18.95 19.25
CA TYR A 201 -5.64 18.82 19.02
C TYR A 201 -5.22 17.45 18.47
N ALA A 202 -6.14 16.72 17.85
CA ALA A 202 -5.79 15.51 17.11
C ALA A 202 -4.77 15.83 15.99
N PRO A 203 -3.78 14.98 15.68
CA PRO A 203 -2.87 15.23 14.57
C PRO A 203 -3.63 15.26 13.24
N TYR A 204 -3.53 16.37 12.50
CA TYR A 204 -4.13 16.52 11.16
C TYR A 204 -3.08 16.20 10.09
N ASN A 205 -3.48 15.51 9.03
CA ASN A 205 -2.57 15.12 7.95
C ASN A 205 -2.38 16.18 6.86
N ILE A 206 -3.22 17.24 6.77
CA ILE A 206 -3.15 18.21 5.65
C ILE A 206 -3.37 19.67 6.07
N LEU A 207 -4.52 20.04 6.67
CA LEU A 207 -4.80 21.41 7.14
C LEU A 207 -5.53 21.41 8.49
N PRO A 208 -5.18 22.29 9.45
CA PRO A 208 -5.84 22.39 10.74
C PRO A 208 -7.04 23.36 10.65
N LEU A 209 -8.20 22.80 10.31
CA LEU A 209 -9.43 23.58 10.04
C LEU A 209 -10.20 24.02 11.30
N ASP A 210 -9.74 23.61 12.48
CA ASP A 210 -10.31 23.94 13.78
C ASP A 210 -9.95 25.37 14.23
N SER A 211 -10.67 25.88 15.24
CA SER A 211 -10.49 27.24 15.76
C SER A 211 -9.05 27.52 16.25
N ALA A 212 -8.38 26.51 16.83
CA ALA A 212 -6.99 26.63 17.28
C ALA A 212 -5.97 26.46 16.13
N GLY A 213 -6.38 25.96 14.97
CA GLY A 213 -5.57 25.84 13.76
C GLY A 213 -5.50 27.12 12.92
N ALA A 214 -6.49 27.99 13.07
CA ALA A 214 -6.65 29.22 12.30
C ALA A 214 -5.45 30.18 12.40
N SER A 215 -4.68 30.13 13.49
CA SER A 215 -3.49 30.99 13.71
C SER A 215 -2.22 30.46 13.03
N GLN A 216 -2.20 29.24 12.49
CA GLN A 216 -1.01 28.69 11.87
C GLN A 216 -0.62 29.42 10.58
N SER A 217 0.68 29.55 10.32
CA SER A 217 1.22 30.26 9.15
C SER A 217 0.66 29.74 7.82
N ILE A 218 0.44 28.43 7.69
CA ILE A 218 -0.17 27.83 6.49
C ILE A 218 -1.62 28.30 6.29
N MET A 219 -2.36 28.54 7.37
CA MET A 219 -3.74 29.04 7.34
C MET A 219 -3.79 30.56 7.11
N GLN A 220 -2.65 31.26 7.24
CA GLN A 220 -2.56 32.70 6.94
C GLN A 220 -2.44 32.99 5.45
N LEU A 221 -2.17 31.99 4.61
CA LEU A 221 -2.17 32.13 3.15
C LEU A 221 -3.58 32.48 2.65
N GLU A 222 -3.67 33.52 1.81
CA GLU A 222 -4.96 34.03 1.32
C GLU A 222 -5.74 32.99 0.51
N GLU A 223 -5.04 32.11 -0.22
CA GLU A 223 -5.63 31.00 -0.96
C GLU A 223 -6.34 30.01 -0.03
N ASN A 224 -5.70 29.70 1.12
CA ASN A 224 -6.26 28.80 2.11
C ASN A 224 -7.44 29.46 2.84
N LYS A 225 -7.34 30.75 3.20
CA LYS A 225 -8.46 31.51 3.77
C LYS A 225 -9.67 31.52 2.83
N ALA A 226 -9.44 31.81 1.55
CA ALA A 226 -10.49 31.84 0.53
C ALA A 226 -11.13 30.46 0.33
N ALA A 227 -10.33 29.39 0.25
CA ALA A 227 -10.83 28.02 0.13
C ALA A 227 -11.67 27.60 1.34
N VAL A 228 -11.21 27.89 2.56
CA VAL A 228 -11.95 27.57 3.80
C VAL A 228 -13.23 28.39 3.90
N ALA A 229 -13.19 29.68 3.55
CA ALA A 229 -14.38 30.53 3.50
C ALA A 229 -15.42 30.03 2.48
N ALA A 230 -14.96 29.55 1.31
CA ALA A 230 -15.83 28.95 0.31
C ALA A 230 -16.48 27.66 0.81
N LEU A 231 -15.73 26.79 1.50
CA LEU A 231 -16.27 25.56 2.11
C LEU A 231 -17.30 25.86 3.21
N ARG A 232 -17.08 26.91 4.01
CA ARG A 232 -18.05 27.33 5.04
C ARG A 232 -19.27 28.07 4.49
N ASN A 233 -19.29 28.43 3.22
CA ASN A 233 -20.44 29.09 2.61
C ASN A 233 -21.56 28.09 2.30
N THR A 234 -22.39 27.84 3.31
CA THR A 234 -23.53 26.92 3.23
C THR A 234 -24.87 27.63 3.01
N ARG A 235 -24.83 28.90 2.56
CA ARG A 235 -26.04 29.71 2.33
C ARG A 235 -26.94 29.06 1.28
N GLY A 236 -28.21 28.86 1.62
CA GLY A 236 -29.20 28.28 0.71
C GLY A 236 -29.19 26.75 0.64
N LEU A 237 -28.37 26.06 1.44
CA LEU A 237 -28.39 24.60 1.53
C LEU A 237 -29.48 24.11 2.49
N ASN A 238 -30.22 23.10 2.06
CA ASN A 238 -31.26 22.45 2.86
C ASN A 238 -30.65 21.34 3.72
N TRP A 239 -30.69 21.51 5.04
CA TRP A 239 -30.14 20.54 5.99
C TRP A 239 -31.21 19.58 6.55
N PRO A 240 -30.89 18.30 6.80
CA PRO A 240 -31.80 17.39 7.49
C PRO A 240 -32.10 17.87 8.92
N ALA A 241 -33.37 17.88 9.31
CA ALA A 241 -33.81 18.45 10.59
C ALA A 241 -33.20 17.80 11.84
N SER A 242 -32.69 16.57 11.74
CA SER A 242 -32.12 15.79 12.84
C SER A 242 -30.58 15.82 12.91
N PHE A 243 -29.90 16.43 11.93
CA PHE A 243 -28.44 16.33 11.82
C PHE A 243 -27.73 17.40 12.65
N GLU A 244 -27.05 16.99 13.73
CA GLU A 244 -26.13 17.81 14.55
C GLU A 244 -26.64 19.24 14.85
N GLN A 245 -27.89 19.35 15.31
CA GLN A 245 -28.61 20.63 15.53
C GLN A 245 -27.83 21.67 16.34
N GLN A 246 -27.04 21.25 17.33
CA GLN A 246 -26.23 22.18 18.14
C GLN A 246 -25.12 22.85 17.30
N ARG A 247 -24.37 22.08 16.51
CA ARG A 247 -23.31 22.59 15.63
C ARG A 247 -23.87 23.42 14.48
N GLN A 248 -25.05 23.04 13.98
CA GLN A 248 -25.76 23.83 12.97
C GLN A 248 -26.16 25.21 13.49
N LYS A 249 -26.70 25.29 14.71
CA LYS A 249 -27.05 26.56 15.36
C LYS A 249 -25.82 27.42 15.67
N ALA A 250 -24.68 26.79 15.95
CA ALA A 250 -23.41 27.47 16.18
C ALA A 250 -22.71 27.94 14.88
N GLY A 251 -23.22 27.58 13.69
CA GLY A 251 -22.60 27.93 12.41
C GLY A 251 -21.27 27.20 12.15
N GLU A 252 -21.08 26.04 12.78
CA GLU A 252 -19.85 25.26 12.72
C GLU A 252 -19.83 24.20 11.62
N LEU A 253 -20.92 24.07 10.86
CA LEU A 253 -21.04 23.09 9.77
C LEU A 253 -20.63 23.70 8.43
N ASP A 254 -19.87 22.93 7.66
CA ASP A 254 -19.41 23.32 6.32
C ASP A 254 -20.07 22.52 5.20
N LEU A 255 -19.68 22.79 3.95
CA LEU A 255 -20.17 22.08 2.77
C LEU A 255 -19.90 20.57 2.83
N LEU A 256 -18.82 20.13 3.46
CA LEU A 256 -18.47 18.70 3.58
C LEU A 256 -19.39 18.01 4.59
N ASP A 257 -19.71 18.67 5.71
CA ASP A 257 -20.74 18.22 6.66
C ASP A 257 -22.11 18.13 5.98
N TRP A 258 -22.44 19.03 5.06
CA TRP A 258 -23.68 18.97 4.29
C TRP A 258 -23.71 17.76 3.35
N LEU A 259 -22.59 17.51 2.64
CA LEU A 259 -22.44 16.32 1.81
C LEU A 259 -22.51 15.03 2.65
N ARG A 260 -22.00 15.05 3.89
CA ARG A 260 -22.14 13.94 4.84
C ARG A 260 -23.61 13.71 5.17
N ALA A 261 -24.32 14.76 5.52
CA ALA A 261 -25.72 14.69 5.93
C ALA A 261 -26.63 14.18 4.80
N MET A 262 -26.37 14.59 3.55
CA MET A 262 -27.24 14.29 2.40
C MET A 262 -26.87 12.99 1.68
N PHE A 263 -25.58 12.67 1.60
CA PHE A 263 -25.07 11.58 0.76
C PHE A 263 -24.22 10.55 1.51
N GLY A 264 -24.00 10.73 2.81
CA GLY A 264 -23.10 9.89 3.58
C GLY A 264 -21.61 10.10 3.24
N PHE A 265 -21.25 11.24 2.64
CA PHE A 265 -19.86 11.62 2.41
C PHE A 265 -19.06 11.60 3.74
N GLN A 266 -17.92 10.91 3.79
CA GLN A 266 -17.14 10.65 5.03
C GLN A 266 -17.81 9.79 6.13
N ALA A 267 -19.03 9.27 5.93
CA ALA A 267 -19.44 8.09 6.71
C ALA A 267 -18.51 6.92 6.32
N CYS A 268 -18.22 6.03 7.28
CA CYS A 268 -17.38 4.84 7.07
C CYS A 268 -17.60 4.26 5.67
N LEU A 269 -16.52 4.12 4.88
CA LEU A 269 -16.62 3.69 3.48
C LEU A 269 -17.45 2.40 3.42
N ASP A 270 -18.49 2.37 2.58
CA ASP A 270 -19.27 1.14 2.38
C ASP A 270 -18.32 0.03 1.91
N ASP A 271 -18.25 -1.07 2.68
CA ASP A 271 -17.41 -2.23 2.37
C ASP A 271 -17.63 -2.72 0.94
N ARG A 272 -18.87 -2.64 0.45
CA ARG A 272 -19.22 -3.03 -0.93
C ARG A 272 -18.55 -2.13 -1.96
N ALA A 273 -18.46 -0.82 -1.69
CA ALA A 273 -17.81 0.12 -2.58
C ALA A 273 -16.29 -0.10 -2.59
N VAL A 274 -15.69 -0.35 -1.41
CA VAL A 274 -14.28 -0.70 -1.27
C VAL A 274 -13.96 -1.98 -2.04
N ASP A 275 -14.79 -3.01 -1.91
CA ASP A 275 -14.63 -4.28 -2.61
C ASP A 275 -14.80 -4.17 -4.12
N ALA A 276 -15.83 -3.45 -4.57
CA ALA A 276 -16.07 -3.22 -5.99
C ALA A 276 -14.89 -2.48 -6.63
N PHE A 277 -14.39 -1.43 -5.96
CA PHE A 277 -13.26 -0.66 -6.46
C PHE A 277 -11.95 -1.47 -6.43
N MET A 278 -11.66 -2.19 -5.34
CA MET A 278 -10.48 -3.05 -5.24
C MET A 278 -10.47 -4.12 -6.33
N ASN A 279 -11.61 -4.77 -6.58
CA ASN A 279 -11.71 -5.79 -7.61
C ASN A 279 -11.54 -5.21 -9.02
N LYS A 280 -12.02 -3.99 -9.28
CA LYS A 280 -11.83 -3.30 -10.55
C LYS A 280 -10.36 -2.88 -10.73
N LEU A 281 -9.75 -2.26 -9.72
CA LEU A 281 -8.38 -1.75 -9.76
C LEU A 281 -7.36 -2.88 -9.96
N PHE A 282 -7.50 -3.97 -9.20
CA PHE A 282 -6.56 -5.10 -9.26
C PHE A 282 -6.95 -6.19 -10.26
N LYS A 283 -7.93 -5.96 -11.14
CA LYS A 283 -8.34 -6.95 -12.15
C LYS A 283 -7.15 -7.38 -13.03
N ASN A 284 -6.41 -6.40 -13.56
CA ASN A 284 -5.25 -6.66 -14.43
C ASN A 284 -4.15 -7.38 -13.66
N TYR A 285 -3.81 -6.89 -12.46
CA TYR A 285 -2.81 -7.51 -11.60
C TYR A 285 -3.13 -8.97 -11.23
N LYS A 286 -4.39 -9.28 -10.89
CA LYS A 286 -4.83 -10.66 -10.60
C LYS A 286 -4.70 -11.56 -11.83
N THR A 287 -5.06 -11.05 -13.01
CA THR A 287 -4.91 -11.78 -14.29
C THR A 287 -3.45 -12.03 -14.61
N TRP A 288 -2.59 -11.02 -14.46
CA TRP A 288 -1.14 -11.14 -14.66
C TRP A 288 -0.51 -12.17 -13.72
N CYS A 289 -0.84 -12.14 -12.42
CA CYS A 289 -0.37 -13.15 -11.46
C CYS A 289 -0.83 -14.57 -11.87
N LYS A 290 -2.09 -14.71 -12.31
CA LYS A 290 -2.63 -16.00 -12.77
C LYS A 290 -1.90 -16.49 -14.02
N TYR A 291 -1.64 -15.62 -14.99
CA TYR A 291 -0.90 -15.94 -16.21
C TYR A 291 0.50 -16.47 -15.90
N LEU A 292 1.22 -15.81 -14.97
CA LEU A 292 2.55 -16.23 -14.54
C LEU A 292 2.58 -17.40 -13.53
N GLY A 293 1.41 -17.97 -13.19
CA GLY A 293 1.32 -19.06 -12.21
C GLY A 293 1.73 -18.67 -10.78
N ARG A 294 1.64 -17.38 -10.42
CA ARG A 294 2.02 -16.85 -9.09
C ARG A 294 0.79 -16.52 -8.24
N LYS A 295 0.90 -16.73 -6.93
CA LYS A 295 -0.10 -16.22 -5.96
C LYS A 295 0.04 -14.71 -5.83
N HIS A 296 -1.07 -13.98 -5.85
CA HIS A 296 -1.05 -12.53 -5.68
C HIS A 296 -0.64 -12.13 -4.24
N SER A 297 0.00 -10.96 -4.11
CA SER A 297 0.49 -10.42 -2.83
C SER A 297 -0.59 -9.73 -1.97
N LEU A 298 -1.83 -9.65 -2.46
CA LEU A 298 -2.99 -9.12 -1.74
C LEU A 298 -3.42 -10.07 -0.62
N ARG A 299 -2.79 -9.98 0.56
CA ARG A 299 -3.07 -10.84 1.71
C ARG A 299 -3.93 -10.10 2.72
N LEU A 300 -5.16 -10.57 2.96
CA LEU A 300 -6.10 -9.96 3.89
C LEU A 300 -6.12 -10.72 5.24
N PRO A 301 -6.26 -10.02 6.39
CA PRO A 301 -6.39 -10.63 7.72
C PRO A 301 -7.79 -11.23 7.91
N GLN A 302 -8.00 -11.97 9.00
CA GLN A 302 -9.27 -12.64 9.28
C GLN A 302 -10.33 -11.75 9.96
N GLY A 303 -9.95 -10.61 10.56
CA GLY A 303 -10.87 -9.69 11.26
C GLY A 303 -11.49 -8.62 10.35
N GLN A 304 -12.79 -8.31 10.53
CA GLN A 304 -13.56 -7.42 9.63
C GLN A 304 -13.01 -5.98 9.54
N GLU A 305 -12.66 -5.33 10.65
CA GLU A 305 -12.16 -3.94 10.63
C GLU A 305 -10.77 -3.80 10.01
N GLU A 306 -9.86 -4.75 10.27
CA GLU A 306 -8.51 -4.73 9.68
C GLU A 306 -8.54 -5.03 8.17
N VAL A 307 -9.56 -5.75 7.69
CA VAL A 307 -9.70 -6.08 6.26
C VAL A 307 -9.93 -4.82 5.45
N GLN A 308 -10.86 -3.95 5.85
CA GLN A 308 -11.17 -2.73 5.10
C GLN A 308 -9.93 -1.81 5.02
N GLN A 309 -9.29 -1.56 6.15
CA GLN A 309 -8.07 -0.75 6.20
C GLN A 309 -6.98 -1.33 5.28
N ARG A 310 -6.78 -2.65 5.28
CA ARG A 310 -5.77 -3.28 4.44
C ARG A 310 -6.10 -3.20 2.95
N LYS A 311 -7.38 -3.31 2.56
CA LYS A 311 -7.82 -3.08 1.17
C LYS A 311 -7.45 -1.67 0.73
N ILE A 312 -7.75 -0.67 1.56
CA ILE A 312 -7.43 0.75 1.28
C ILE A 312 -5.93 0.95 1.15
N LEU A 313 -5.12 0.36 2.04
CA LEU A 313 -3.65 0.46 1.98
C LEU A 313 -3.09 -0.11 0.67
N TYR A 314 -3.59 -1.27 0.21
CA TYR A 314 -3.16 -1.82 -1.09
C TYR A 314 -3.54 -0.90 -2.25
N MET A 315 -4.78 -0.39 -2.26
CA MET A 315 -5.24 0.53 -3.31
C MET A 315 -4.43 1.83 -3.32
N GLY A 316 -4.18 2.41 -2.14
CA GLY A 316 -3.35 3.60 -1.97
C GLY A 316 -1.92 3.35 -2.46
N LEU A 317 -1.30 2.23 -2.08
CA LEU A 317 0.03 1.84 -2.56
C LEU A 317 0.11 1.79 -4.09
N TYR A 318 -0.88 1.15 -4.74
CA TYR A 318 -0.91 1.09 -6.20
C TYR A 318 -1.02 2.47 -6.85
N LEU A 319 -1.88 3.34 -6.31
CA LEU A 319 -2.06 4.70 -6.83
C LEU A 319 -0.82 5.58 -6.61
N LEU A 320 -0.11 5.42 -5.50
CA LEU A 320 1.17 6.09 -5.24
C LEU A 320 2.25 5.63 -6.22
N ILE A 321 2.39 4.32 -6.43
CA ILE A 321 3.30 3.77 -7.45
C ILE A 321 2.95 4.34 -8.83
N TRP A 322 1.66 4.37 -9.18
CA TRP A 322 1.20 4.89 -10.47
C TRP A 322 1.50 6.40 -10.62
N GLY A 323 1.31 7.19 -9.56
CA GLY A 323 1.60 8.63 -9.55
C GLY A 323 3.08 8.96 -9.77
N GLU A 324 3.98 8.13 -9.23
CA GLU A 324 5.44 8.31 -9.28
C GLU A 324 6.09 7.58 -10.47
N ALA A 325 5.37 6.74 -11.21
CA ALA A 325 5.93 5.92 -12.28
C ALA A 325 6.34 6.69 -13.55
N ALA A 326 5.93 7.97 -13.71
CA ALA A 326 6.20 8.78 -14.90
C ALA A 326 5.93 8.01 -16.22
N ASN A 327 6.93 7.86 -17.10
CA ASN A 327 6.78 7.13 -18.36
C ASN A 327 6.67 5.61 -18.20
N VAL A 328 7.08 5.04 -17.07
CA VAL A 328 6.96 3.60 -16.80
C VAL A 328 5.48 3.19 -16.68
N ARG A 329 4.56 4.14 -16.46
CA ARG A 329 3.12 3.87 -16.39
C ARG A 329 2.53 3.29 -17.68
N PHE A 330 3.23 3.43 -18.81
CA PHE A 330 2.83 2.85 -20.09
C PHE A 330 3.20 1.37 -20.23
N MET A 331 3.81 0.78 -19.20
CA MET A 331 4.17 -0.65 -19.12
C MET A 331 3.37 -1.31 -17.97
N PRO A 332 2.10 -1.72 -18.20
CA PRO A 332 1.21 -2.17 -17.13
C PRO A 332 1.69 -3.45 -16.42
N GLU A 333 2.38 -4.36 -17.11
CA GLU A 333 2.93 -5.58 -16.50
C GLU A 333 4.19 -5.28 -15.69
N CYS A 334 5.00 -4.31 -16.13
CA CYS A 334 6.06 -3.75 -15.29
C CYS A 334 5.50 -3.13 -14.00
N LEU A 335 4.39 -2.40 -14.07
CA LEU A 335 3.71 -1.89 -12.88
C LEU A 335 3.20 -3.02 -11.99
N CYS A 336 2.68 -4.11 -12.57
CA CYS A 336 2.26 -5.28 -11.83
C CYS A 336 3.44 -5.93 -11.09
N TYR A 337 4.63 -6.01 -11.70
CA TYR A 337 5.84 -6.50 -11.06
C TYR A 337 6.27 -5.63 -9.87
N ILE A 338 6.34 -4.30 -10.05
CA ILE A 338 6.68 -3.34 -8.98
C ILE A 338 5.68 -3.48 -7.83
N PHE A 339 4.38 -3.44 -8.14
CA PHE A 339 3.32 -3.58 -7.15
C PHE A 339 3.37 -4.95 -6.45
N HIS A 340 3.65 -6.04 -7.17
CA HIS A 340 3.71 -7.39 -6.58
C HIS A 340 4.71 -7.46 -5.42
N ASN A 341 5.91 -6.90 -5.64
CA ASN A 341 6.98 -6.90 -4.65
C ASN A 341 6.69 -5.91 -3.52
N MET A 342 6.25 -4.69 -3.84
CA MET A 342 5.93 -3.68 -2.81
C MET A 342 4.71 -4.08 -1.96
N ALA A 343 3.71 -4.75 -2.52
CA ALA A 343 2.59 -5.27 -1.77
C ALA A 343 3.00 -6.43 -0.83
N TYR A 344 3.99 -7.23 -1.24
CA TYR A 344 4.60 -8.25 -0.39
C TYR A 344 5.37 -7.61 0.77
N GLU A 345 6.18 -6.58 0.51
CA GLU A 345 6.87 -5.81 1.54
C GLU A 345 5.88 -5.12 2.48
N LEU A 346 4.85 -4.45 1.95
CA LEU A 346 3.81 -3.83 2.75
C LEU A 346 3.12 -4.86 3.64
N HIS A 347 2.85 -6.08 3.15
CA HIS A 347 2.34 -7.13 4.01
C HIS A 347 3.32 -7.48 5.14
N GLY A 348 4.62 -7.57 4.86
CA GLY A 348 5.66 -7.80 5.87
C GLY A 348 5.79 -6.65 6.89
N LEU A 349 5.68 -5.40 6.42
CA LEU A 349 5.68 -4.19 7.25
C LEU A 349 4.47 -4.16 8.18
N LEU A 350 3.28 -4.39 7.62
CA LEU A 350 2.03 -4.45 8.39
C LEU A 350 1.95 -5.71 9.27
N ALA A 351 2.77 -6.73 9.02
CA ALA A 351 2.91 -7.90 9.86
C ALA A 351 3.97 -7.73 10.97
N GLY A 352 4.61 -6.56 11.05
CA GLY A 352 5.42 -6.15 12.20
C GLY A 352 6.91 -6.49 12.15
N ASN A 353 7.51 -6.67 10.98
CA ASN A 353 8.95 -6.89 10.93
C ASN A 353 9.70 -5.53 11.02
N VAL A 354 10.55 -5.39 12.05
CA VAL A 354 11.64 -4.40 12.18
C VAL A 354 12.94 -5.17 11.91
N SER A 355 13.96 -4.57 11.28
CA SER A 355 15.24 -5.25 11.06
C SER A 355 15.88 -5.59 12.41
N ILE A 356 16.05 -6.90 12.67
CA ILE A 356 16.56 -7.44 13.94
C ILE A 356 18.00 -7.00 14.24
N VAL A 357 18.73 -6.53 13.21
CA VAL A 357 20.15 -6.12 13.33
C VAL A 357 20.32 -4.61 13.58
N THR A 358 19.38 -3.77 13.14
CA THR A 358 19.57 -2.31 13.09
C THR A 358 18.57 -1.50 13.91
N GLY A 359 17.47 -2.09 14.40
CA GLY A 359 16.49 -1.38 15.25
C GLY A 359 15.74 -0.24 14.55
N GLU A 360 15.94 -0.07 13.24
CA GLU A 360 15.19 0.88 12.41
C GLU A 360 13.93 0.21 11.86
N ASN A 361 12.85 0.98 11.64
CA ASN A 361 11.71 0.57 10.79
C ASN A 361 12.24 -0.20 9.59
N ILE A 362 11.62 -1.33 9.20
CA ILE A 362 12.00 -1.96 7.92
C ILE A 362 11.82 -0.89 6.86
N LYS A 363 12.97 -0.41 6.38
CA LYS A 363 13.03 0.41 5.20
C LYS A 363 12.66 -0.54 4.06
N PRO A 364 11.87 -0.08 3.07
CA PRO A 364 11.67 -0.85 1.85
C PRO A 364 13.00 -1.36 1.33
N SER A 365 13.06 -2.46 0.57
CA SER A 365 14.37 -3.01 0.15
C SER A 365 15.18 -2.01 -0.67
N TYR A 366 14.53 -1.01 -1.28
CA TYR A 366 15.16 0.12 -1.97
C TYR A 366 15.66 1.25 -1.02
N GLY A 367 15.57 1.11 0.30
CA GLY A 367 16.00 2.09 1.30
C GLY A 367 14.94 3.13 1.67
N GLY A 368 15.30 4.05 2.56
CA GLY A 368 14.40 5.08 3.12
C GLY A 368 14.87 6.52 2.90
N ASP A 369 15.88 6.74 2.05
CA ASP A 369 16.40 8.08 1.74
C ASP A 369 15.40 8.87 0.89
N ASN A 370 15.54 10.21 0.85
CA ASN A 370 14.76 11.07 -0.03
C ASN A 370 14.82 10.57 -1.50
N GLU A 371 13.66 10.47 -2.14
CA GLU A 371 13.51 10.01 -3.53
C GLU A 371 14.04 8.59 -3.80
N SER A 372 14.25 7.77 -2.77
CA SER A 372 14.79 6.41 -2.92
C SER A 372 13.98 5.54 -3.89
N PHE A 373 12.65 5.63 -3.85
CA PHE A 373 11.77 4.95 -4.81
C PHE A 373 12.07 5.38 -6.26
N LEU A 374 12.10 6.69 -6.52
CA LEU A 374 12.41 7.21 -7.86
C LEU A 374 13.81 6.81 -8.31
N ARG A 375 14.82 6.92 -7.44
CA ARG A 375 16.23 6.69 -7.79
C ARG A 375 16.57 5.21 -7.99
N LYS A 376 15.98 4.31 -7.19
CA LYS A 376 16.36 2.89 -7.15
C LYS A 376 15.32 1.95 -7.76
N VAL A 377 14.06 2.36 -7.90
CA VAL A 377 13.02 1.56 -8.57
C VAL A 377 12.70 2.11 -9.95
N ILE A 378 12.32 3.39 -10.06
CA ILE A 378 11.85 3.94 -11.34
C ILE A 378 13.02 4.27 -12.29
N THR A 379 14.06 4.93 -11.79
CA THR A 379 15.19 5.43 -12.61
C THR A 379 15.92 4.33 -13.36
N PRO A 380 16.21 3.14 -12.80
CA PRO A 380 16.87 2.07 -13.55
C PRO A 380 16.05 1.64 -14.78
N ILE A 381 14.73 1.46 -14.62
CA ILE A 381 13.82 1.08 -15.71
C ILE A 381 13.71 2.22 -16.72
N TYR A 382 13.57 3.46 -16.24
CA TYR A 382 13.52 4.64 -17.09
C TYR A 382 14.79 4.82 -17.92
N ARG A 383 15.98 4.52 -17.39
CA ARG A 383 17.24 4.61 -18.15
C ARG A 383 17.31 3.60 -19.30
N VAL A 384 16.71 2.42 -19.14
CA VAL A 384 16.57 1.45 -20.23
C VAL A 384 15.68 2.04 -21.31
N ILE A 385 14.51 2.56 -20.92
CA ILE A 385 13.55 3.20 -21.84
C ILE A 385 14.19 4.39 -22.58
N ASP A 386 14.86 5.30 -21.88
CA ASP A 386 15.51 6.47 -22.47
C ASP A 386 16.59 6.08 -23.47
N ARG A 387 17.39 5.04 -23.13
CA ARG A 387 18.44 4.56 -24.02
C ARG A 387 17.87 3.89 -25.27
N GLU A 388 16.86 3.03 -25.12
CA GLU A 388 16.20 2.40 -26.27
C GLU A 388 15.46 3.44 -27.14
N ALA A 389 14.82 4.43 -26.53
CA ALA A 389 14.18 5.52 -27.24
C ALA A 389 15.19 6.35 -28.06
N LYS A 390 16.39 6.62 -27.51
CA LYS A 390 17.46 7.31 -28.25
C LYS A 390 17.95 6.54 -29.48
N LYS A 391 17.90 5.20 -29.46
CA LYS A 391 18.22 4.37 -30.64
C LYS A 391 17.24 4.58 -31.79
N SER A 392 16.01 5.03 -31.51
CA SER A 392 15.00 5.37 -32.53
C SER A 392 15.45 6.49 -33.48
N LYS A 393 16.43 7.33 -33.10
CA LYS A 393 16.87 8.51 -33.86
C LYS A 393 15.70 9.39 -34.32
N ASN A 394 14.76 9.68 -33.41
CA ASN A 394 13.50 10.40 -33.68
C ASN A 394 12.65 9.76 -34.78
N GLY A 395 12.49 8.43 -34.75
CA GLY A 395 11.67 7.69 -35.72
C GLY A 395 12.33 7.43 -37.08
N LYS A 396 13.61 7.77 -37.24
CA LYS A 396 14.38 7.52 -38.47
C LYS A 396 15.03 6.13 -38.51
N ALA A 397 15.17 5.47 -37.37
CA ALA A 397 15.72 4.12 -37.31
C ALA A 397 14.64 3.07 -37.67
N PRO A 398 15.03 1.98 -38.36
CA PRO A 398 14.11 0.87 -38.65
C PRO A 398 13.59 0.28 -37.34
N HIS A 399 12.30 -0.09 -37.32
CA HIS A 399 11.62 -0.56 -36.12
C HIS A 399 12.24 -1.84 -35.51
N SER A 400 12.97 -2.63 -36.29
CA SER A 400 13.70 -3.83 -35.83
C SER A 400 14.97 -3.51 -35.03
N ALA A 401 15.47 -2.27 -35.08
CA ALA A 401 16.74 -1.86 -34.48
C ALA A 401 16.62 -1.23 -33.09
N TRP A 402 15.39 -1.05 -32.57
CA TRP A 402 15.16 -0.46 -31.26
C TRP A 402 13.89 -1.04 -30.61
N CYS A 403 13.85 -1.05 -29.28
CA CYS A 403 12.69 -1.53 -28.51
C CYS A 403 11.81 -0.36 -28.06
N ASN A 404 10.49 -0.49 -28.21
CA ASN A 404 9.52 0.46 -27.68
C ASN A 404 9.03 0.03 -26.27
N TYR A 405 8.09 0.78 -25.69
CA TYR A 405 7.52 0.44 -24.38
C TYR A 405 6.84 -0.94 -24.35
N ASP A 406 6.20 -1.35 -25.44
CA ASP A 406 5.49 -2.62 -25.56
C ASP A 406 6.46 -3.81 -25.59
N ASP A 407 7.53 -3.69 -26.38
CA ASP A 407 8.62 -4.67 -26.46
C ASP A 407 9.31 -4.85 -25.09
N LEU A 408 9.55 -3.75 -24.37
CA LEU A 408 10.13 -3.81 -23.01
C LEU A 408 9.14 -4.39 -21.99
N ASN A 409 7.85 -4.21 -22.22
CA ASN A 409 6.79 -4.68 -21.33
C ASN A 409 6.54 -6.19 -21.51
N GLU A 410 6.81 -6.74 -22.70
CA GLU A 410 6.83 -8.18 -22.99
C GLU A 410 7.73 -8.96 -22.02
N TYR A 411 8.86 -8.38 -21.58
CA TYR A 411 9.74 -9.00 -20.59
C TYR A 411 8.99 -9.36 -19.28
N PHE A 412 8.02 -8.55 -18.88
CA PHE A 412 7.22 -8.77 -17.66
C PHE A 412 6.08 -9.77 -17.85
N TRP A 413 5.87 -10.28 -19.07
CA TRP A 413 5.04 -11.44 -19.34
C TRP A 413 5.78 -12.77 -19.16
N SER A 414 7.11 -12.76 -19.02
CA SER A 414 7.87 -13.97 -18.67
C SER A 414 8.01 -14.14 -17.16
N SER A 415 8.07 -15.39 -16.69
CA SER A 415 8.47 -15.71 -15.31
C SER A 415 9.90 -15.24 -14.98
N ASP A 416 10.70 -14.98 -16.01
CA ASP A 416 12.08 -14.48 -15.89
C ASP A 416 12.13 -13.07 -15.29
N CYS A 417 11.03 -12.30 -15.31
CA CYS A 417 11.00 -11.01 -14.64
C CYS A 417 11.30 -11.10 -13.14
N PHE A 418 10.98 -12.21 -12.49
CA PHE A 418 11.33 -12.46 -11.09
C PHE A 418 12.81 -12.74 -10.85
N SER A 419 13.58 -13.07 -11.89
CA SER A 419 15.04 -13.20 -11.80
C SER A 419 15.74 -11.84 -11.59
N LEU A 420 15.07 -10.73 -11.96
CA LEU A 420 15.56 -9.38 -11.65
C LEU A 420 15.72 -9.18 -10.15
N GLY A 421 14.91 -9.87 -9.33
CA GLY A 421 14.93 -9.74 -7.88
C GLY A 421 14.33 -8.43 -7.37
N TRP A 422 14.26 -8.33 -6.05
CA TRP A 422 13.78 -7.15 -5.33
C TRP A 422 14.68 -6.93 -4.10
N PRO A 423 15.58 -5.92 -4.10
CA PRO A 423 15.79 -4.88 -5.12
C PRO A 423 16.26 -5.44 -6.46
N MET A 424 15.95 -4.73 -7.56
CA MET A 424 16.34 -5.15 -8.90
C MET A 424 17.87 -5.18 -9.04
N ARG A 425 18.39 -6.32 -9.50
CA ARG A 425 19.80 -6.51 -9.83
C ARG A 425 20.08 -5.92 -11.20
N ASP A 426 21.24 -5.31 -11.36
CA ASP A 426 21.72 -4.69 -12.60
C ASP A 426 22.39 -5.68 -13.57
N ASP A 427 22.52 -6.95 -13.17
CA ASP A 427 23.08 -8.04 -13.97
C ASP A 427 22.05 -8.80 -14.82
N GLY A 428 20.77 -8.50 -14.65
CA GLY A 428 19.68 -9.13 -15.39
C GLY A 428 19.63 -8.75 -16.88
N ASP A 429 19.05 -9.64 -17.68
CA ASP A 429 18.92 -9.52 -19.14
C ASP A 429 18.22 -8.23 -19.58
N PHE A 430 17.26 -7.75 -18.79
CA PHE A 430 16.55 -6.48 -19.01
C PHE A 430 17.48 -5.25 -19.01
N PHE A 431 18.56 -5.27 -18.21
CA PHE A 431 19.49 -4.14 -18.07
C PHE A 431 20.71 -4.23 -18.99
N LYS A 432 20.82 -5.24 -19.88
CA LYS A 432 21.94 -5.42 -20.81
C LYS A 432 22.19 -4.18 -21.68
N SER A 433 21.13 -3.56 -22.19
CA SER A 433 21.24 -2.32 -22.99
C SER A 433 21.91 -1.18 -22.23
N THR A 434 21.80 -1.18 -20.90
CA THR A 434 22.40 -0.20 -20.00
C THR A 434 23.91 -0.40 -19.75
N ARG A 435 24.43 -1.62 -19.94
CA ARG A 435 25.83 -2.00 -19.69
C ARG A 435 26.75 -1.82 -20.89
N ASP A 436 26.33 -2.28 -22.07
CA ASP A 436 27.24 -2.30 -23.23
C ASP A 436 27.38 -0.92 -23.88
N LYS A 437 28.48 -0.23 -23.56
CA LYS A 437 28.95 0.97 -24.26
C LYS A 437 29.71 0.65 -25.55
N THR A 438 30.08 -0.61 -25.80
CA THR A 438 31.10 -0.97 -26.82
C THR A 438 30.78 -2.17 -27.72
N GLN A 439 29.69 -2.91 -27.53
CA GLN A 439 29.27 -3.95 -28.48
C GLN A 439 27.97 -3.59 -29.17
N GLY A 440 27.99 -3.71 -30.50
CA GLY A 440 26.82 -3.49 -31.35
C GLY A 440 25.68 -4.41 -30.94
N SER A 441 24.54 -3.77 -30.66
CA SER A 441 23.18 -4.29 -30.79
C SER A 441 23.07 -5.79 -31.13
N THR A 442 22.82 -6.63 -30.14
CA THR A 442 21.89 -7.73 -30.36
C THR A 442 20.55 -7.06 -30.66
N GLY A 443 20.09 -7.11 -31.92
CA GLY A 443 18.78 -6.59 -32.32
C GLY A 443 17.65 -7.18 -31.47
N LYS A 444 16.42 -6.69 -31.67
CA LYS A 444 15.20 -7.16 -30.98
C LYS A 444 15.28 -8.68 -30.72
N SER A 445 15.47 -9.05 -29.45
CA SER A 445 15.53 -10.46 -29.03
C SER A 445 14.13 -11.08 -28.89
N TYR A 446 13.11 -10.22 -28.89
CA TYR A 446 11.69 -10.56 -28.84
C TYR A 446 11.01 -10.15 -30.15
N PHE A 447 9.81 -10.67 -30.37
CA PHE A 447 9.11 -10.76 -31.66
C PHE A 447 9.33 -9.54 -32.60
N VAL A 448 9.81 -9.80 -33.82
CA VAL A 448 10.00 -8.76 -34.85
C VAL A 448 8.84 -8.86 -35.86
N GLU A 449 7.86 -7.97 -35.72
CA GLU A 449 6.78 -7.86 -36.72
C GLU A 449 7.33 -7.26 -38.03
N THR A 450 7.66 -8.09 -39.01
CA THR A 450 7.95 -7.65 -40.39
C THR A 450 6.64 -7.31 -41.09
N ARG A 451 6.21 -6.05 -40.99
CA ARG A 451 5.07 -5.54 -41.76
C ARG A 451 5.46 -5.36 -43.22
N THR A 452 5.06 -6.28 -44.08
CA THR A 452 5.12 -6.11 -45.53
C THR A 452 4.01 -5.17 -46.03
N PHE A 453 4.21 -4.52 -47.18
CA PHE A 453 3.21 -3.65 -47.84
C PHE A 453 1.84 -4.33 -48.01
N TRP A 454 1.84 -5.66 -48.20
CA TRP A 454 0.64 -6.48 -48.35
C TRP A 454 -0.23 -6.59 -47.08
N HIS A 455 0.30 -6.25 -45.89
CA HIS A 455 -0.52 -6.21 -44.67
C HIS A 455 -1.62 -5.15 -44.71
N ILE A 456 -1.43 -4.03 -45.41
CA ILE A 456 -2.48 -2.99 -45.53
C ILE A 456 -3.71 -3.52 -46.28
N PHE A 457 -3.48 -4.33 -47.31
CA PHE A 457 -4.55 -4.97 -48.07
C PHE A 457 -5.25 -6.08 -47.27
N ARG A 458 -4.49 -6.79 -46.42
CA ARG A 458 -5.02 -7.86 -45.56
C ARG A 458 -5.80 -7.34 -44.35
N SER A 459 -5.32 -6.29 -43.68
CA SER A 459 -5.94 -5.72 -42.48
C SER A 459 -7.23 -4.97 -42.78
N PHE A 460 -7.41 -4.48 -44.00
CA PHE A 460 -8.58 -3.71 -44.44
C PHE A 460 -9.31 -4.38 -45.62
N ASP A 461 -9.34 -5.71 -45.65
CA ASP A 461 -9.97 -6.54 -46.68
C ASP A 461 -11.41 -6.11 -47.00
N ARG A 462 -12.21 -5.82 -45.97
CA ARG A 462 -13.61 -5.41 -46.11
C ARG A 462 -13.75 -4.05 -46.79
N LEU A 463 -12.82 -3.13 -46.52
CA LEU A 463 -12.80 -1.80 -47.10
C LEU A 463 -12.39 -1.84 -48.58
N TRP A 464 -11.37 -2.63 -48.93
CA TRP A 464 -10.98 -2.82 -50.32
C TRP A 464 -12.05 -3.53 -51.14
N THR A 465 -12.68 -4.56 -50.58
CA THR A 465 -13.80 -5.26 -51.21
C THR A 465 -14.96 -4.30 -51.47
N PHE A 466 -15.31 -3.46 -50.49
CA PHE A 466 -16.34 -2.44 -50.65
C PHE A 466 -16.01 -1.46 -51.77
N PHE A 467 -14.79 -0.92 -51.82
CA PHE A 467 -14.40 0.06 -52.84
C PHE A 467 -14.40 -0.52 -54.25
N ILE A 468 -13.93 -1.75 -54.45
CA ILE A 468 -13.90 -2.38 -55.78
C ILE A 468 -15.33 -2.64 -56.28
N LEU A 469 -16.22 -3.14 -55.42
CA LEU A 469 -17.61 -3.40 -55.79
C LEU A 469 -18.41 -2.10 -56.02
N ALA A 470 -18.18 -1.08 -55.19
CA ALA A 470 -18.79 0.23 -55.36
C ALA A 470 -18.30 0.91 -56.65
N LEU A 471 -17.00 0.81 -56.96
CA LEU A 471 -16.44 1.34 -58.21
C LEU A 471 -17.05 0.64 -59.42
N GLN A 472 -17.14 -0.69 -59.40
CA GLN A 472 -17.80 -1.45 -60.47
C GLN A 472 -19.27 -1.03 -60.64
N ALA A 473 -20.02 -0.86 -59.55
CA ALA A 473 -21.39 -0.38 -59.59
C ALA A 473 -21.49 1.02 -60.21
N MET A 474 -20.63 1.95 -59.79
CA MET A 474 -20.61 3.32 -60.31
C MET A 474 -20.23 3.38 -61.79
N VAL A 475 -19.27 2.56 -62.24
CA VAL A 475 -18.89 2.48 -63.66
C VAL A 475 -20.04 1.94 -64.51
N ILE A 476 -20.75 0.90 -64.04
CA ILE A 476 -21.93 0.36 -64.74
C ILE A 476 -23.02 1.42 -64.84
N ILE A 477 -23.31 2.15 -63.75
CA ILE A 477 -24.31 3.22 -63.73
C ILE A 477 -23.90 4.36 -64.68
N ALA A 478 -22.63 4.77 -64.64
CA ALA A 478 -22.11 5.85 -65.48
C ALA A 478 -22.13 5.52 -66.98
N TRP A 479 -21.88 4.27 -67.36
CA TRP A 479 -21.89 3.85 -68.76
C TRP A 479 -23.29 3.58 -69.32
N SER A 480 -24.30 3.49 -68.44
CA SER A 480 -25.67 3.20 -68.83
C SER A 480 -26.51 4.45 -69.11
N ASP A 481 -25.99 5.67 -68.89
CA ASP A 481 -26.68 6.97 -69.12
C ASP A 481 -28.12 7.04 -68.54
N ILE A 482 -28.35 6.45 -67.36
CA ILE A 482 -29.67 6.30 -66.74
C ILE A 482 -29.80 7.13 -65.45
N SER A 483 -30.99 7.71 -65.24
CA SER A 483 -31.34 8.44 -64.00
C SER A 483 -31.50 7.48 -62.81
N LEU A 484 -31.15 7.92 -61.59
CA LEU A 484 -31.19 7.11 -60.36
C LEU A 484 -32.57 6.47 -60.04
N LEU A 485 -33.65 6.91 -60.68
CA LEU A 485 -35.01 6.40 -60.48
C LEU A 485 -35.32 5.15 -61.32
N ASP A 486 -34.51 4.86 -62.35
CA ASP A 486 -34.73 3.75 -63.30
C ASP A 486 -33.79 2.56 -63.07
N ILE A 487 -33.13 2.48 -61.90
CA ILE A 487 -32.16 1.44 -61.53
C ILE A 487 -32.75 0.02 -61.61
N PHE A 488 -34.07 -0.13 -61.49
CA PHE A 488 -34.77 -1.42 -61.56
C PHE A 488 -35.10 -1.91 -62.98
N GLN A 489 -34.60 -1.24 -64.03
CA GLN A 489 -34.70 -1.77 -65.38
C GLN A 489 -33.89 -3.07 -65.53
N ARG A 490 -34.46 -4.03 -66.27
CA ARG A 490 -33.93 -5.39 -66.40
C ARG A 490 -32.48 -5.42 -66.91
N ASP A 491 -32.15 -4.53 -67.83
CA ASP A 491 -30.83 -4.49 -68.48
C ASP A 491 -29.74 -3.95 -67.54
N VAL A 492 -30.08 -2.96 -66.70
CA VAL A 492 -29.17 -2.40 -65.69
C VAL A 492 -28.98 -3.39 -64.54
N LEU A 493 -30.06 -4.05 -64.09
CA LEU A 493 -29.99 -5.09 -63.07
C LEU A 493 -29.14 -6.28 -63.53
N TYR A 494 -29.24 -6.67 -64.80
CA TYR A 494 -28.39 -7.71 -65.37
C TYR A 494 -26.91 -7.31 -65.32
N ASN A 495 -26.57 -6.09 -65.75
CA ASN A 495 -25.19 -5.61 -65.70
C ASN A 495 -24.68 -5.45 -64.25
N LEU A 496 -25.50 -4.92 -63.34
CA LEU A 496 -25.20 -4.81 -61.90
C LEU A 496 -25.00 -6.17 -61.23
N SER A 497 -25.64 -7.23 -61.73
CA SER A 497 -25.46 -8.58 -61.17
C SER A 497 -24.02 -9.11 -61.33
N SER A 498 -23.22 -8.53 -62.23
CA SER A 498 -21.78 -8.83 -62.36
C SER A 498 -20.98 -8.52 -61.09
N ILE A 499 -21.48 -7.65 -60.21
CA ILE A 499 -20.90 -7.34 -58.90
C ILE A 499 -20.81 -8.60 -58.03
N PHE A 500 -21.79 -9.52 -58.13
CA PHE A 500 -21.78 -10.78 -57.37
C PHE A 500 -20.65 -11.71 -57.83
N ILE A 501 -20.32 -11.71 -59.13
CA ILE A 501 -19.22 -12.50 -59.68
C ILE A 501 -17.88 -11.96 -59.17
N THR A 502 -17.70 -10.64 -59.23
CA THR A 502 -16.50 -9.98 -58.69
C THR A 502 -16.36 -10.20 -57.18
N ALA A 503 -17.46 -10.14 -56.43
CA ALA A 503 -17.48 -10.40 -54.99
C ALA A 503 -17.06 -11.85 -54.67
N ALA A 504 -17.52 -12.82 -55.45
CA ALA A 504 -17.12 -14.22 -55.29
C ALA A 504 -15.62 -14.42 -55.58
N LEU A 505 -15.10 -13.79 -56.63
CA LEU A 505 -13.68 -13.84 -56.97
C LEU A 505 -12.79 -13.21 -55.87
N LEU A 506 -13.17 -12.05 -55.35
CA LEU A 506 -12.45 -11.38 -54.26
C LEU A 506 -12.43 -12.24 -52.99
N ARG A 507 -13.55 -12.89 -52.64
CA ARG A 507 -13.60 -13.84 -51.50
C ARG A 507 -12.76 -15.09 -51.72
N PHE A 508 -12.67 -15.58 -52.96
CA PHE A 508 -11.81 -16.71 -53.30
C PHE A 508 -10.32 -16.34 -53.19
N LEU A 509 -9.92 -15.17 -53.68
CA LEU A 509 -8.55 -14.67 -53.52
C LEU A 509 -8.20 -14.43 -52.04
N GLN A 510 -9.16 -13.97 -51.25
CA GLN A 510 -9.00 -13.83 -49.80
C GLN A 510 -8.79 -15.17 -49.11
N SER A 511 -9.52 -16.23 -49.49
CA SER A 511 -9.34 -17.55 -48.88
C SER A 511 -7.99 -18.19 -49.25
N MET A 512 -7.52 -18.00 -50.49
CA MET A 512 -6.20 -18.48 -50.92
C MET A 512 -5.05 -17.80 -50.19
N THR A 513 -5.16 -16.51 -49.87
CA THR A 513 -4.14 -15.77 -49.10
C THR A 513 -4.18 -16.06 -47.60
N PHE A 514 -5.24 -16.70 -47.08
CA PHE A 514 -5.35 -17.11 -45.68
C PHE A 514 -4.76 -18.50 -45.37
N LEU A 515 -4.68 -19.39 -46.37
CA LEU A 515 -4.21 -20.77 -46.23
C LEU A 515 -2.73 -20.92 -45.82
N PRO A 516 -1.77 -20.11 -46.31
CA PRO A 516 -0.35 -20.25 -45.94
C PRO A 516 -0.06 -19.82 -44.48
N ASP A 517 -0.79 -18.85 -43.93
CA ASP A 517 -0.50 -18.27 -42.62
C ASP A 517 -1.07 -19.09 -41.44
N SER A 518 -2.14 -19.86 -41.67
CA SER A 518 -2.70 -20.77 -40.65
C SER A 518 -1.76 -21.95 -40.37
N TRP A 519 -0.97 -22.37 -41.36
CA TRP A 519 0.07 -23.38 -41.23
C TRP A 519 1.29 -22.88 -40.45
N ASN A 520 1.67 -21.61 -40.62
CA ASN A 520 2.79 -21.03 -39.86
C ASN A 520 2.41 -20.71 -38.40
N SER A 521 1.15 -20.40 -38.14
CA SER A 521 0.66 -20.09 -36.79
C SER A 521 0.47 -21.35 -35.91
N THR A 522 0.31 -22.53 -36.51
CA THR A 522 0.21 -23.81 -35.78
C THR A 522 1.57 -24.46 -35.52
N ALA A 523 2.64 -24.02 -36.19
CA ALA A 523 4.00 -24.52 -35.98
C ALA A 523 4.76 -23.83 -34.82
N GLN A 524 4.16 -22.83 -34.17
CA GLN A 524 4.77 -22.06 -33.07
C GLN A 524 3.98 -22.12 -31.74
N ALA A 525 3.02 -23.04 -31.60
CA ALA A 525 2.29 -23.27 -30.35
C ALA A 525 2.88 -24.43 -29.54
#